data_AF-A0AAV7FZE5-F1
#
_entry.id   AF-A0AAV7FZE5-F1
#
_cell.length_a   1.000
_cell.length_b   1.000
_cell.length_c   1.000
_cell.angle_alpha   90.00
_cell.angle_beta   90.00
_cell.angle_gamma   90.00
#
_symmetry.space_group_name_H-M   'P 1'
#
loop_
_entity.id
_entity.type
_entity.pdbx_description
1 polymer ?
#
loop_
_entity_poly.entity_id
_entity_poly.type
_entity_poly.pdbx_seq_one_letter_code
_entity_poly.pdbx_strand_id
1 'polypeptide(L)'
;MGGMASCFAKKNERAESAIESNKRRVELQSGMDADESLIQEAAALLLLKQPQNDSLEMTPVFDRSFSVKSPLIGKKKPQGLPRNSSSRPRSLTDTAISLRELVNQERRLDGLETKKVVLVHGGGFGAWCWYKTMTLLEDAEFEVTAIDLAGSGIHSVDTNNITSLPQYVNPLIIFLEKLGDTEKVILVGHDLGGTCISYAMEAFPAKIAKSVFLAAAMLKNGQRTIDVLSQEEATNDLMQHGQIFLYANGKDQTPTAINFETSSLKDLLFNQSPTKDIALASVSMRPIPFAPVLEKLVLTEDNYGSVRRFYIETTEDNALPLSLQQSMCETNPPEKVFRLKGSDHSPFFSKPQALHKVLVEIASIPPKQNLKTNHDPSMYFSSHCSSSMMSSSSSHKLIWFRKALMSFIFVTSLLYKCFYS
;
A
#
# COMPACT_ATOMS: atom_id res chain seq x y z
N MET A 1 11.98 64.40 -38.90
CA MET A 1 11.49 64.02 -37.55
C MET A 1 10.47 62.93 -37.72
N GLY A 2 10.85 61.68 -37.44
CA GLY A 2 9.96 60.52 -37.54
C GLY A 2 10.23 59.58 -36.38
N GLY A 3 9.15 58.97 -35.86
CA GLY A 3 9.20 57.79 -35.01
C GLY A 3 8.91 58.01 -33.51
N MET A 4 7.62 58.08 -33.14
CA MET A 4 7.15 57.61 -31.83
C MET A 4 5.61 57.47 -31.81
N ALA A 5 5.10 56.38 -32.39
CA ALA A 5 3.69 55.99 -32.25
C ALA A 5 3.56 54.45 -32.43
N SER A 6 4.12 53.68 -31.50
CA SER A 6 3.92 52.22 -31.44
C SER A 6 4.39 51.68 -30.08
N CYS A 7 3.66 52.00 -29.00
CA CYS A 7 3.83 51.27 -27.73
C CYS A 7 2.57 51.18 -26.85
N PHE A 8 1.48 51.88 -27.16
CA PHE A 8 0.27 51.87 -26.31
C PHE A 8 -0.83 50.87 -26.73
N ALA A 9 -0.75 50.25 -27.91
CA ALA A 9 -1.79 49.31 -28.38
C ALA A 9 -1.60 47.86 -27.91
N LYS A 10 -0.40 47.43 -27.52
CA LYS A 10 -0.11 46.01 -27.16
C LYS A 10 -0.39 45.65 -25.70
N LYS A 11 -0.73 46.61 -24.85
CA LYS A 11 -0.93 46.36 -23.41
C LYS A 11 -2.38 46.02 -23.03
N ASN A 12 -3.36 46.33 -23.90
CA ASN A 12 -4.79 46.11 -23.63
C ASN A 12 -5.27 44.69 -23.99
N GLU A 13 -4.78 44.10 -25.09
CA GLU A 13 -5.21 42.76 -25.53
C GLU A 13 -4.79 41.63 -24.56
N ARG A 14 -3.68 41.81 -23.82
CA ARG A 14 -3.24 40.83 -22.80
C ARG A 14 -4.10 40.85 -21.54
N ALA A 15 -4.71 41.98 -21.20
CA ALA A 15 -5.57 42.10 -20.03
C ALA A 15 -6.95 41.47 -20.28
N GLU A 16 -7.52 41.65 -21.48
CA GLU A 16 -8.80 41.05 -21.87
C GLU A 16 -8.68 39.51 -22.04
N SER A 17 -7.57 39.04 -22.61
CA SER A 17 -7.26 37.59 -22.69
C SER A 17 -7.13 36.90 -21.32
N ALA A 18 -6.60 37.61 -20.32
CA ALA A 18 -6.45 37.10 -18.95
C ALA A 18 -7.80 37.04 -18.19
N ILE A 19 -8.72 37.96 -18.47
CA ILE A 19 -10.05 37.98 -17.86
C ILE A 19 -10.94 36.87 -18.45
N GLU A 20 -10.89 36.68 -19.77
CA GLU A 20 -11.63 35.62 -20.48
C GLU A 20 -11.19 34.21 -20.06
N SER A 21 -9.88 34.00 -19.86
CA SER A 21 -9.33 32.71 -19.40
C SER A 21 -9.67 32.42 -17.93
N ASN A 22 -9.74 33.45 -17.09
CA ASN A 22 -10.17 33.29 -15.69
C ASN A 22 -11.67 32.97 -15.60
N LYS A 23 -12.50 33.58 -16.46
CA LYS A 23 -13.94 33.31 -16.52
C LYS A 23 -14.25 31.87 -16.96
N ARG A 24 -13.56 31.36 -17.99
CA ARG A 24 -13.67 29.95 -18.41
C ARG A 24 -13.20 28.97 -17.34
N ARG A 25 -12.19 29.33 -16.55
CA ARG A 25 -11.70 28.49 -15.44
C ARG A 25 -12.74 28.38 -14.32
N VAL A 26 -13.44 29.48 -14.00
CA VAL A 26 -14.53 29.49 -13.01
C VAL A 26 -15.77 28.74 -13.52
N GLU A 27 -16.10 28.83 -14.81
CA GLU A 27 -17.19 28.06 -15.43
C GLU A 27 -16.88 26.56 -15.51
N LEU A 28 -15.63 26.18 -15.79
CA LEU A 28 -15.18 24.77 -15.75
C LEU A 28 -15.18 24.21 -14.32
N GLN A 29 -14.75 25.00 -13.33
CA GLN A 29 -14.74 24.61 -11.92
C GLN A 29 -16.18 24.41 -11.39
N SER A 30 -17.08 25.36 -11.66
CA SER A 30 -18.50 25.24 -11.26
C SER A 30 -19.25 24.10 -11.95
N GLY A 31 -18.87 23.76 -13.19
CA GLY A 31 -19.40 22.57 -13.88
C GLY A 31 -18.91 21.26 -13.27
N MET A 32 -17.65 21.20 -12.84
CA MET A 32 -17.09 20.03 -12.14
C MET A 32 -17.70 19.83 -10.75
N ASP A 33 -17.90 20.91 -9.99
CA ASP A 33 -18.49 20.86 -8.65
C ASP A 33 -19.96 20.39 -8.71
N ALA A 34 -20.70 20.75 -9.76
CA ALA A 34 -22.09 20.30 -9.98
C ALA A 34 -22.18 18.80 -10.33
N ASP A 35 -21.27 18.30 -11.18
CA ASP A 35 -21.21 16.87 -11.52
C ASP A 35 -20.76 16.02 -10.32
N GLU A 36 -19.85 16.52 -9.48
CA GLU A 36 -19.40 15.84 -8.27
C GLU A 36 -20.53 15.73 -7.23
N SER A 37 -21.34 16.79 -7.06
CA SER A 37 -22.53 16.77 -6.20
C SER A 37 -23.56 15.73 -6.64
N LEU A 38 -23.79 15.57 -7.95
CA LEU A 38 -24.75 14.58 -8.48
C LEU A 38 -24.25 13.14 -8.30
N ILE A 39 -22.94 12.90 -8.42
CA ILE A 39 -22.33 11.59 -8.17
C ILE A 39 -22.40 11.23 -6.69
N GLN A 40 -22.15 12.20 -5.79
CA GLN A 40 -22.28 12.02 -4.33
C GLN A 40 -23.72 11.68 -3.93
N GLU A 41 -24.70 12.38 -4.50
CA GLU A 41 -26.13 12.12 -4.23
C GLU A 41 -26.57 10.73 -4.73
N ALA A 42 -26.10 10.32 -5.92
CA ALA A 42 -26.35 8.99 -6.45
C ALA A 42 -25.70 7.87 -5.61
N ALA A 43 -24.49 8.10 -5.09
CA ALA A 43 -23.80 7.15 -4.20
C ALA A 43 -24.51 7.00 -2.85
N ALA A 44 -24.96 8.12 -2.25
CA ALA A 44 -25.73 8.11 -1.00
C ALA A 44 -27.08 7.38 -1.16
N LEU A 45 -27.76 7.55 -2.29
CA LEU A 45 -29.02 6.85 -2.60
C LEU A 45 -28.84 5.35 -2.82
N LEU A 46 -27.66 4.91 -3.28
CA LEU A 46 -27.33 3.48 -3.40
C LEU A 46 -27.05 2.85 -2.03
N LEU A 47 -26.42 3.58 -1.11
CA LEU A 47 -26.14 3.11 0.25
C LEU A 47 -27.43 2.98 1.09
N LEU A 48 -28.42 3.85 0.87
CA LEU A 48 -29.71 3.80 1.57
C LEU A 48 -30.66 2.70 1.08
N LYS A 49 -30.34 2.01 -0.03
CA LYS A 49 -31.22 0.99 -0.66
C LYS A 49 -30.87 -0.46 -0.31
N GLN A 50 -29.96 -0.73 0.62
CA GLN A 50 -29.78 -2.09 1.12
C GLN A 50 -30.91 -2.45 2.11
N PRO A 51 -31.72 -3.49 1.83
CA PRO A 51 -32.75 -3.91 2.78
C PRO A 51 -32.09 -4.61 3.97
N GLN A 52 -32.43 -4.15 5.19
CA GLN A 52 -32.36 -4.99 6.37
C GLN A 52 -33.24 -6.21 6.13
N ASN A 53 -32.68 -7.42 6.11
CA ASN A 53 -33.48 -8.62 6.20
C ASN A 53 -32.74 -9.70 7.00
N ASP A 54 -33.28 -9.96 8.18
CA ASP A 54 -33.02 -11.15 8.98
C ASP A 54 -33.53 -12.39 8.24
N SER A 55 -32.63 -13.35 8.02
CA SER A 55 -32.86 -14.81 7.95
C SER A 55 -33.69 -15.44 6.80
N LEU A 56 -33.13 -16.58 6.35
CA LEU A 56 -33.60 -17.66 5.46
C LEU A 56 -33.51 -17.50 3.92
N GLU A 57 -32.70 -18.42 3.36
CA GLU A 57 -32.70 -19.03 2.02
C GLU A 57 -33.56 -18.42 0.90
N MET A 58 -32.89 -17.95 -0.15
CA MET A 58 -33.00 -18.45 -1.55
C MET A 58 -32.24 -17.48 -2.47
N THR A 59 -31.45 -18.03 -3.38
CA THR A 59 -30.63 -17.30 -4.36
C THR A 59 -31.50 -16.52 -5.37
N PRO A 60 -31.15 -15.27 -5.72
CA PRO A 60 -31.61 -14.67 -6.97
C PRO A 60 -30.48 -14.66 -8.01
N VAL A 61 -30.71 -15.41 -9.08
CA VAL A 61 -29.97 -15.36 -10.34
C VAL A 61 -30.19 -13.97 -10.97
N PHE A 62 -29.12 -13.19 -11.13
CA PHE A 62 -29.17 -11.95 -11.89
C PHE A 62 -29.11 -12.26 -13.40
N ASP A 63 -30.22 -12.02 -14.09
CA ASP A 63 -30.34 -12.14 -15.53
C ASP A 63 -29.63 -10.98 -16.24
N ARG A 64 -28.69 -11.30 -17.15
CA ARG A 64 -27.94 -10.29 -17.93
C ARG A 64 -28.86 -9.67 -18.98
N SER A 65 -29.13 -8.38 -18.84
CA SER A 65 -29.87 -7.61 -19.84
C SER A 65 -29.07 -7.47 -21.14
N PHE A 66 -29.70 -7.91 -22.24
CA PHE A 66 -29.21 -7.72 -23.61
C PHE A 66 -29.39 -6.26 -24.06
N SER A 67 -28.35 -5.70 -24.68
CA SER A 67 -28.39 -4.36 -25.27
C SER A 67 -29.23 -4.33 -26.56
N VAL A 68 -30.24 -3.47 -26.57
CA VAL A 68 -31.13 -3.19 -27.71
C VAL A 68 -30.38 -2.35 -28.75
N LYS A 69 -30.28 -2.86 -29.99
CA LYS A 69 -29.84 -2.08 -31.15
C LYS A 69 -31.05 -1.43 -31.82
N SER A 70 -31.07 -0.10 -31.90
CA SER A 70 -32.03 0.66 -32.72
C SER A 70 -31.61 0.66 -34.20
N PRO A 71 -32.55 0.55 -35.16
CA PRO A 71 -32.21 0.59 -36.59
C PRO A 71 -32.22 2.03 -37.13
N LEU A 72 -31.16 2.41 -37.85
CA LEU A 72 -31.16 3.59 -38.72
C LEU A 72 -31.26 3.15 -40.19
N ILE A 73 -32.28 3.67 -40.86
CA ILE A 73 -32.49 3.60 -42.32
C ILE A 73 -31.79 4.80 -42.96
N GLY A 74 -31.00 4.60 -44.03
CA GLY A 74 -30.61 5.69 -44.94
C GLY A 74 -29.31 5.48 -45.72
N LYS A 75 -29.44 5.18 -47.01
CA LYS A 75 -28.38 4.87 -47.99
C LYS A 75 -27.44 6.05 -48.31
N LYS A 76 -26.14 5.77 -48.49
CA LYS A 76 -25.30 6.17 -49.65
C LYS A 76 -23.88 5.55 -49.57
N LYS A 77 -23.44 4.95 -50.67
CA LYS A 77 -22.05 4.60 -51.06
C LYS A 77 -21.83 5.21 -52.47
N PRO A 78 -20.61 5.30 -53.05
CA PRO A 78 -19.32 4.73 -52.62
C PRO A 78 -18.11 5.67 -52.76
N GLN A 79 -16.94 5.28 -52.24
CA GLN A 79 -15.66 5.28 -52.98
C GLN A 79 -14.60 4.52 -52.16
N GLY A 80 -13.89 3.61 -52.83
CA GLY A 80 -12.96 2.67 -52.23
C GLY A 80 -11.53 3.19 -52.14
N LEU A 81 -10.81 2.72 -51.13
CA LEU A 81 -9.35 2.75 -51.04
C LEU A 81 -8.85 1.36 -50.58
N PRO A 82 -7.66 0.93 -51.02
CA PRO A 82 -7.31 -0.48 -51.14
C PRO A 82 -6.93 -1.11 -49.80
N ARG A 83 -7.39 -2.34 -49.60
CA ARG A 83 -6.91 -3.25 -48.54
C ARG A 83 -5.54 -3.80 -48.94
N ASN A 84 -4.48 -3.36 -48.27
CA ASN A 84 -3.22 -4.11 -48.26
C ASN A 84 -3.45 -5.42 -47.50
N SER A 85 -3.63 -6.51 -48.25
CA SER A 85 -3.57 -7.86 -47.72
C SER A 85 -2.15 -8.38 -47.94
N SER A 86 -1.32 -8.32 -46.91
CA SER A 86 -0.06 -9.06 -46.90
C SER A 86 -0.39 -10.53 -46.69
N SER A 87 -0.44 -11.28 -47.79
CA SER A 87 -0.48 -12.74 -47.78
C SER A 87 0.95 -13.27 -47.69
N ARG A 88 1.58 -13.16 -46.51
CA ARG A 88 2.79 -13.94 -46.22
C ARG A 88 2.35 -15.28 -45.61
N PRO A 89 2.73 -16.44 -46.21
CA PRO A 89 2.39 -17.73 -45.63
C PRO A 89 3.04 -17.86 -44.25
N ARG A 90 2.28 -18.23 -43.22
CA ARG A 90 2.86 -18.64 -41.93
C ARG A 90 3.69 -19.89 -42.16
N SER A 91 4.95 -19.86 -41.74
CA SER A 91 5.81 -21.03 -41.66
C SER A 91 5.13 -22.08 -40.80
N LEU A 92 5.11 -23.35 -41.24
CA LEU A 92 4.53 -24.50 -40.55
C LEU A 92 5.29 -24.95 -39.29
N THR A 93 6.03 -24.04 -38.65
CA THR A 93 6.79 -24.32 -37.42
C THR A 93 6.52 -23.33 -36.29
N ASP A 94 5.56 -22.41 -36.43
CA ASP A 94 5.07 -21.65 -35.29
C ASP A 94 3.99 -22.46 -34.59
N THR A 95 4.36 -23.22 -33.56
CA THR A 95 3.41 -23.65 -32.54
C THR A 95 2.72 -22.40 -32.02
N ALA A 96 1.45 -22.23 -32.38
CA ALA A 96 0.62 -21.16 -31.87
C ALA A 96 0.40 -21.40 -30.37
N ILE A 97 1.34 -20.92 -29.55
CA ILE A 97 1.15 -20.85 -28.11
C ILE A 97 -0.09 -20.00 -27.89
N SER A 98 -1.10 -20.58 -27.25
CA SER A 98 -2.34 -19.87 -26.94
C SER A 98 -2.01 -18.66 -26.07
N LEU A 99 -2.63 -17.49 -26.32
CA LEU A 99 -2.54 -16.36 -25.39
C LEU A 99 -2.94 -16.76 -23.96
N ARG A 100 -3.77 -17.80 -23.81
CA ARG A 100 -4.08 -18.40 -22.51
C ARG A 100 -2.89 -19.15 -21.90
N GLU A 101 -2.02 -19.80 -22.68
CA GLU A 101 -0.81 -20.46 -22.18
C GLU A 101 0.29 -19.46 -21.78
N LEU A 102 0.33 -18.27 -22.40
CA LEU A 102 1.24 -17.19 -22.00
C LEU A 102 0.72 -16.41 -20.78
N VAL A 103 -0.60 -16.26 -20.63
CA VAL A 103 -1.23 -15.70 -19.42
C VAL A 103 -1.19 -16.72 -18.26
N ASN A 104 -1.25 -18.01 -18.59
CA ASN A 104 -1.07 -19.14 -17.65
C ASN A 104 0.40 -19.62 -17.61
N GLN A 105 1.39 -18.74 -17.79
CA GLN A 105 2.66 -18.95 -17.09
C GLN A 105 2.40 -18.77 -15.59
N GLU A 106 1.68 -19.74 -15.05
CA GLU A 106 1.32 -19.95 -13.67
C GLU A 106 2.60 -19.78 -12.84
N ARG A 107 2.69 -18.70 -12.06
CA ARG A 107 3.29 -18.83 -10.74
C ARG A 107 2.41 -19.86 -10.04
N ARG A 108 2.77 -21.14 -10.17
CA ARG A 108 2.05 -22.24 -9.54
C ARG A 108 1.86 -21.86 -8.07
N LEU A 109 0.60 -21.72 -7.66
CA LEU A 109 0.24 -21.56 -6.25
C LEU A 109 0.54 -22.84 -5.45
N ASP A 110 0.98 -23.90 -6.14
CA ASP A 110 1.56 -25.10 -5.57
C ASP A 110 2.81 -24.74 -4.75
N GLY A 111 2.74 -24.96 -3.43
CA GLY A 111 3.85 -24.71 -2.51
C GLY A 111 3.79 -23.38 -1.76
N LEU A 112 2.67 -22.64 -1.83
CA LEU A 112 2.43 -21.52 -0.92
C LEU A 112 2.32 -22.00 0.54
N GLU A 113 2.89 -21.22 1.48
CA GLU A 113 2.73 -21.47 2.93
C GLU A 113 1.27 -21.31 3.38
N THR A 114 0.53 -20.41 2.73
CA THR A 114 -0.90 -20.21 2.93
C THR A 114 -1.49 -19.46 1.73
N LYS A 115 -2.78 -19.70 1.45
CA LYS A 115 -3.59 -18.94 0.50
C LYS A 115 -4.49 -17.90 1.19
N LYS A 116 -4.49 -17.83 2.52
CA LYS A 116 -5.34 -16.92 3.30
C LYS A 116 -4.69 -15.55 3.45
N VAL A 117 -5.36 -14.51 2.97
CA VAL A 117 -4.92 -13.11 3.04
C VAL A 117 -5.93 -12.31 3.86
N VAL A 118 -5.45 -11.61 4.87
CA VAL A 118 -6.27 -10.72 5.69
C VAL A 118 -5.84 -9.28 5.45
N LEU A 119 -6.77 -8.45 5.01
CA LEU A 119 -6.55 -7.05 4.67
C LEU A 119 -7.06 -6.16 5.80
N VAL A 120 -6.20 -5.28 6.30
CA VAL A 120 -6.45 -4.38 7.43
C VAL A 120 -6.24 -2.95 6.96
N HIS A 121 -7.31 -2.16 6.98
CA HIS A 121 -7.32 -0.79 6.46
C HIS A 121 -6.59 0.21 7.37
N GLY A 122 -6.28 1.38 6.81
CA GLY A 122 -5.70 2.53 7.50
C GLY A 122 -6.70 3.43 8.22
N GLY A 123 -6.23 4.57 8.70
CA GLY A 123 -7.07 5.57 9.36
C GLY A 123 -8.18 6.08 8.43
N GLY A 124 -9.42 6.06 8.91
CA GLY A 124 -10.58 6.65 8.24
C GLY A 124 -11.19 5.79 7.13
N PHE A 125 -10.52 4.70 6.76
CA PHE A 125 -11.02 3.70 5.84
C PHE A 125 -11.85 2.62 6.56
N GLY A 126 -12.35 1.68 5.77
CA GLY A 126 -12.96 0.42 6.20
C GLY A 126 -12.58 -0.68 5.20
N ALA A 127 -13.08 -1.89 5.40
CA ALA A 127 -12.91 -3.04 4.50
C ALA A 127 -13.27 -2.72 3.04
N TRP A 128 -14.22 -1.80 2.83
CA TRP A 128 -14.65 -1.32 1.51
C TRP A 128 -13.50 -0.80 0.62
N CYS A 129 -12.41 -0.28 1.18
CA CYS A 129 -11.31 0.25 0.38
C CYS A 129 -10.57 -0.85 -0.41
N TRP A 130 -10.68 -2.10 0.04
CA TRP A 130 -10.00 -3.23 -0.55
C TRP A 130 -10.75 -3.90 -1.70
N TYR A 131 -11.94 -3.39 -2.11
CA TYR A 131 -12.83 -4.11 -3.04
C TYR A 131 -12.12 -4.57 -4.35
N LYS A 132 -11.25 -3.74 -4.94
CA LYS A 132 -10.47 -4.11 -6.13
C LYS A 132 -9.41 -5.15 -5.82
N THR A 133 -8.70 -5.00 -4.70
CA THR A 133 -7.63 -5.90 -4.29
C THR A 133 -8.19 -7.28 -3.94
N MET A 134 -9.33 -7.35 -3.26
CA MET A 134 -10.04 -8.60 -2.97
C MET A 134 -10.38 -9.33 -4.27
N THR A 135 -11.06 -8.64 -5.20
CA THR A 135 -11.43 -9.20 -6.51
C THR A 135 -10.22 -9.79 -7.24
N LEU A 136 -9.12 -9.04 -7.32
CA LEU A 136 -7.91 -9.50 -8.03
C LEU A 136 -7.23 -10.70 -7.34
N LEU A 137 -7.23 -10.75 -6.01
CA LEU A 137 -6.63 -11.86 -5.25
C LEU A 137 -7.50 -13.12 -5.30
N GLU A 138 -8.82 -12.97 -5.23
CA GLU A 138 -9.78 -14.08 -5.38
C GLU A 138 -9.73 -14.69 -6.78
N ASP A 139 -9.60 -13.85 -7.84
CA ASP A 139 -9.35 -14.31 -9.22
C ASP A 139 -8.03 -15.10 -9.34
N ALA A 140 -7.09 -14.90 -8.42
CA ALA A 140 -5.84 -15.65 -8.30
C ALA A 140 -5.92 -16.77 -7.23
N GLU A 141 -7.12 -17.23 -6.90
CA GLU A 141 -7.41 -18.34 -5.98
C GLU A 141 -6.91 -18.14 -4.53
N PHE A 142 -6.71 -16.91 -4.08
CA PHE A 142 -6.50 -16.61 -2.67
C PHE A 142 -7.84 -16.54 -1.91
N GLU A 143 -7.81 -16.96 -0.65
CA GLU A 143 -8.92 -16.75 0.28
C GLU A 143 -8.72 -15.41 0.98
N VAL A 144 -9.57 -14.42 0.69
CA VAL A 144 -9.36 -13.05 1.16
C VAL A 144 -10.40 -12.67 2.20
N THR A 145 -9.97 -12.02 3.27
CA THR A 145 -10.85 -11.40 4.26
C THR A 145 -10.40 -9.98 4.51
N ALA A 146 -11.28 -9.00 4.28
CA ALA A 146 -11.04 -7.62 4.69
C ALA A 146 -11.77 -7.36 6.01
N ILE A 147 -11.05 -6.83 7.00
CA ILE A 147 -11.57 -6.59 8.35
C ILE A 147 -11.97 -5.13 8.48
N ASP A 148 -13.20 -4.87 8.93
CA ASP A 148 -13.57 -3.58 9.52
C ASP A 148 -13.08 -3.56 10.96
N LEU A 149 -12.14 -2.65 11.26
CA LEU A 149 -11.72 -2.37 12.64
C LEU A 149 -12.86 -1.71 13.43
N ALA A 150 -12.74 -1.68 14.76
CA ALA A 150 -13.84 -1.15 15.56
C ALA A 150 -14.10 0.32 15.22
N GLY A 151 -15.35 0.66 14.97
CA GLY A 151 -15.75 2.02 14.58
C GLY A 151 -15.39 2.44 13.15
N SER A 152 -14.94 1.50 12.32
CA SER A 152 -14.60 1.72 10.92
C SER A 152 -15.57 0.98 9.99
N GLY A 153 -15.62 1.41 8.71
CA GLY A 153 -16.56 0.86 7.72
C GLY A 153 -17.98 0.73 8.26
N ILE A 154 -18.52 -0.48 8.26
CA ILE A 154 -19.88 -0.76 8.75
C ILE A 154 -19.94 -1.19 10.23
N HIS A 155 -18.82 -1.17 10.96
CA HIS A 155 -18.78 -1.55 12.36
C HIS A 155 -19.58 -0.57 13.23
N SER A 156 -20.50 -1.08 14.06
CA SER A 156 -21.53 -0.28 14.74
C SER A 156 -21.04 0.59 15.90
N VAL A 157 -19.88 0.28 16.48
CA VAL A 157 -19.29 1.08 17.56
C VAL A 157 -19.04 2.53 17.09
N ASP A 158 -19.39 3.50 17.94
CA ASP A 158 -19.01 4.89 17.75
C ASP A 158 -17.51 5.06 18.00
N THR A 159 -16.80 5.59 17.02
CA THR A 159 -15.37 5.90 17.07
C THR A 159 -14.98 6.68 18.34
N ASN A 160 -15.82 7.62 18.78
CA ASN A 160 -15.52 8.47 19.94
C ASN A 160 -15.43 7.69 21.26
N ASN A 161 -16.03 6.49 21.32
CA ASN A 161 -16.03 5.64 22.51
C ASN A 161 -14.87 4.64 22.53
N ILE A 162 -14.01 4.64 21.50
CA ILE A 162 -12.84 3.76 21.43
C ILE A 162 -11.69 4.43 22.17
N THR A 163 -11.38 3.90 23.34
CA THR A 163 -10.40 4.49 24.25
C THR A 163 -9.07 3.75 24.23
N SER A 164 -8.95 2.65 23.49
CA SER A 164 -7.69 1.93 23.40
C SER A 164 -7.42 1.15 22.11
N LEU A 165 -6.14 0.88 21.81
CA LEU A 165 -5.71 0.09 20.66
C LEU A 165 -6.26 -1.34 20.68
N PRO A 166 -6.26 -2.08 21.82
CA PRO A 166 -6.91 -3.39 21.88
C PRO A 166 -8.39 -3.35 21.51
N GLN A 167 -9.13 -2.30 21.89
CA GLN A 167 -10.52 -2.13 21.48
C GLN A 167 -10.64 -1.90 19.97
N TYR A 168 -9.76 -1.07 19.41
CA TYR A 168 -9.75 -0.78 17.97
C TYR A 168 -9.44 -2.02 17.12
N VAL A 169 -8.44 -2.82 17.54
CA VAL A 169 -7.95 -4.01 16.83
C VAL A 169 -8.82 -5.26 17.09
N ASN A 170 -9.75 -5.19 18.05
CA ASN A 170 -10.53 -6.35 18.51
C ASN A 170 -11.17 -7.20 17.37
N PRO A 171 -11.75 -6.62 16.30
CA PRO A 171 -12.28 -7.43 15.19
C PRO A 171 -11.23 -8.32 14.52
N LEU A 172 -10.00 -7.84 14.36
CA LEU A 172 -8.87 -8.63 13.84
C LEU A 172 -8.46 -9.72 14.82
N ILE A 173 -8.43 -9.40 16.12
CA ILE A 173 -8.09 -10.39 17.17
C ILE A 173 -9.10 -11.54 17.18
N ILE A 174 -10.40 -11.22 17.17
CA ILE A 174 -11.48 -12.22 17.10
C ILE A 174 -11.36 -13.10 15.85
N PHE A 175 -10.98 -12.50 14.71
CA PHE A 175 -10.74 -13.26 13.49
C PHE A 175 -9.58 -14.26 13.67
N LEU A 176 -8.45 -13.80 14.21
CA LEU A 176 -7.26 -14.64 14.41
C LEU A 176 -7.49 -15.73 15.47
N GLU A 177 -8.25 -15.47 16.52
CA GLU A 177 -8.63 -16.47 17.53
C GLU A 177 -9.38 -17.66 16.92
N LYS A 178 -10.23 -17.41 15.92
CA LYS A 178 -11.04 -18.44 15.24
C LYS A 178 -10.26 -19.33 14.28
N LEU A 179 -9.05 -18.95 13.89
CA LEU A 179 -8.19 -19.79 13.06
C LEU A 179 -7.75 -21.04 13.84
N GLY A 180 -7.75 -22.20 13.20
CA GLY A 180 -7.23 -23.44 13.77
C GLY A 180 -5.73 -23.38 14.06
N ASP A 181 -5.25 -24.28 14.92
CA ASP A 181 -3.87 -24.25 15.44
C ASP A 181 -2.78 -24.35 14.37
N THR A 182 -3.08 -24.99 13.24
CA THR A 182 -2.16 -25.15 12.10
C THR A 182 -2.37 -24.10 11.01
N GLU A 183 -3.41 -23.27 11.13
CA GLU A 183 -3.76 -22.30 10.11
C GLU A 183 -2.93 -21.03 10.26
N LYS A 184 -2.42 -20.55 9.12
CA LYS A 184 -1.69 -19.28 9.07
C LYS A 184 -2.25 -18.36 8.00
N VAL A 185 -2.07 -17.06 8.20
CA VAL A 185 -2.49 -16.02 7.25
C VAL A 185 -1.34 -15.11 6.84
N ILE A 186 -1.52 -14.45 5.70
CA ILE A 186 -0.76 -13.26 5.32
C ILE A 186 -1.55 -12.04 5.80
N LEU A 187 -1.00 -11.29 6.75
CA LEU A 187 -1.58 -10.00 7.16
C LEU A 187 -1.08 -8.90 6.24
N VAL A 188 -1.98 -8.03 5.78
CA VAL A 188 -1.64 -6.82 5.02
C VAL A 188 -2.26 -5.63 5.74
N GLY A 189 -1.45 -4.76 6.31
CA GLY A 189 -1.89 -3.54 6.97
C GLY A 189 -1.49 -2.31 6.16
N HIS A 190 -2.44 -1.42 5.91
CA HIS A 190 -2.23 -0.13 5.26
C HIS A 190 -2.21 0.99 6.30
N ASP A 191 -1.30 1.97 6.17
CA ASP A 191 -1.24 3.16 7.05
C ASP A 191 -1.27 2.79 8.56
N LEU A 192 -2.26 3.25 9.34
CA LEU A 192 -2.48 2.92 10.76
C LEU A 192 -2.75 1.42 10.98
N GLY A 193 -3.22 0.72 9.94
CA GLY A 193 -3.32 -0.73 9.91
C GLY A 193 -1.97 -1.42 10.17
N GLY A 194 -0.83 -0.75 9.90
CA GLY A 194 0.51 -1.20 10.28
C GLY A 194 0.68 -1.40 11.80
N THR A 195 0.21 -0.44 12.59
CA THR A 195 0.17 -0.55 14.06
C THR A 195 -0.74 -1.70 14.50
N CYS A 196 -1.88 -1.86 13.83
CA CYS A 196 -2.86 -2.92 14.14
C CYS A 196 -2.32 -4.33 13.87
N ILE A 197 -1.69 -4.54 12.71
CA ILE A 197 -1.07 -5.84 12.41
C ILE A 197 0.14 -6.09 13.30
N SER A 198 0.88 -5.06 13.73
CA SER A 198 2.00 -5.22 14.66
C SER A 198 1.52 -5.70 16.03
N TYR A 199 0.40 -5.15 16.53
CA TYR A 199 -0.27 -5.63 17.73
C TYR A 199 -0.71 -7.10 17.59
N ALA A 200 -1.30 -7.46 16.44
CA ALA A 200 -1.70 -8.84 16.15
C ALA A 200 -0.51 -9.80 16.04
N MET A 201 0.62 -9.35 15.48
CA MET A 201 1.86 -10.11 15.39
C MET A 201 2.45 -10.43 16.76
N GLU A 202 2.37 -9.48 17.70
CA GLU A 202 2.81 -9.71 19.07
C GLU A 202 1.91 -10.76 19.77
N ALA A 203 0.60 -10.68 19.57
CA ALA A 203 -0.35 -11.58 20.24
C ALA A 203 -0.45 -12.98 19.60
N PHE A 204 -0.33 -13.09 18.27
CA PHE A 204 -0.56 -14.33 17.52
C PHE A 204 0.56 -14.65 16.50
N PRO A 205 1.86 -14.63 16.89
CA PRO A 205 2.96 -14.80 15.95
C PRO A 205 2.90 -16.15 15.20
N ALA A 206 2.44 -17.21 15.86
CA ALA A 206 2.32 -18.54 15.26
C ALA A 206 1.25 -18.64 14.15
N LYS A 207 0.24 -17.77 14.17
CA LYS A 207 -0.86 -17.74 13.19
C LYS A 207 -0.55 -16.86 11.97
N ILE A 208 0.62 -16.24 11.92
CA ILE A 208 0.97 -15.28 10.87
C ILE A 208 2.18 -15.82 10.08
N ALA A 209 1.95 -16.18 8.82
CA ALA A 209 2.99 -16.64 7.91
C ALA A 209 3.88 -15.47 7.45
N LYS A 210 3.23 -14.35 7.09
CA LYS A 210 3.87 -13.13 6.59
C LYS A 210 3.05 -11.92 7.02
N SER A 211 3.73 -10.81 7.29
CA SER A 211 3.11 -9.51 7.52
C SER A 211 3.59 -8.51 6.48
N VAL A 212 2.66 -7.79 5.86
CA VAL A 212 2.91 -6.84 4.78
C VAL A 212 2.45 -5.45 5.22
N PHE A 213 3.40 -4.53 5.31
CA PHE A 213 3.19 -3.12 5.63
C PHE A 213 3.07 -2.36 4.31
N LEU A 214 1.88 -1.93 3.95
CA LEU A 214 1.59 -1.21 2.71
C LEU A 214 1.48 0.29 3.01
N ALA A 215 2.53 1.06 2.71
CA ALA A 215 2.60 2.48 3.08
C ALA A 215 2.12 2.71 4.53
N ALA A 216 2.69 1.94 5.47
CA ALA A 216 2.11 1.73 6.78
C ALA A 216 3.07 2.06 7.92
N ALA A 217 2.51 2.41 9.08
CA ALA A 217 3.28 2.63 10.30
C ALA A 217 3.92 1.31 10.79
N MET A 218 5.19 1.08 10.44
CA MET A 218 5.96 -0.12 10.85
C MET A 218 6.83 0.19 12.07
N LEU A 219 6.18 0.29 13.22
CA LEU A 219 6.77 0.80 14.47
C LEU A 219 7.77 -0.18 15.10
N LYS A 220 8.74 0.37 15.83
CA LYS A 220 9.60 -0.37 16.76
C LYS A 220 8.94 -0.51 18.12
N ASN A 221 9.46 -1.46 18.92
CA ASN A 221 9.09 -1.58 20.32
C ASN A 221 9.19 -0.23 21.03
N GLY A 222 8.12 0.14 21.72
CA GLY A 222 8.05 1.34 22.51
C GLY A 222 7.78 2.64 21.75
N GLN A 223 7.46 2.58 20.47
CA GLN A 223 7.00 3.75 19.72
C GLN A 223 5.47 3.88 19.75
N ARG A 224 5.00 5.10 19.57
CA ARG A 224 3.59 5.42 19.29
C ARG A 224 3.41 5.73 17.82
N THR A 225 2.20 5.57 17.31
CA THR A 225 1.90 5.92 15.92
C THR A 225 2.05 7.42 15.70
N ILE A 226 1.55 8.24 16.63
CA ILE A 226 1.67 9.71 16.54
C ILE A 226 3.13 10.15 16.40
N ASP A 227 4.04 9.57 17.18
CA ASP A 227 5.45 9.98 17.19
C ASP A 227 6.16 9.72 15.86
N VAL A 228 5.65 8.79 15.04
CA VAL A 228 6.22 8.46 13.73
C VAL A 228 5.56 9.28 12.63
N LEU A 229 4.23 9.40 12.65
CA LEU A 229 3.51 10.17 11.64
C LEU A 229 3.76 11.68 11.76
N SER A 230 3.99 12.17 12.99
CA SER A 230 4.26 13.59 13.24
C SER A 230 5.71 14.02 13.00
N GLN A 231 6.63 13.11 12.64
CA GLN A 231 8.04 13.47 12.36
C GLN A 231 8.20 14.41 11.16
N GLU A 232 7.29 14.35 10.19
CA GLU A 232 7.31 15.22 9.00
C GLU A 232 6.13 16.21 8.95
N GLU A 233 5.25 16.22 9.97
CA GLU A 233 4.17 17.21 10.07
C GLU A 233 4.73 18.64 10.06
N ALA A 234 5.93 18.88 10.59
CA ALA A 234 6.56 20.20 10.57
C ALA A 234 6.85 20.74 9.16
N THR A 235 6.84 19.90 8.12
CA THR A 235 7.16 20.28 6.74
C THR A 235 6.05 20.00 5.73
N ASN A 236 5.01 19.24 6.09
CA ASN A 236 3.92 18.87 5.18
C ASN A 236 2.61 19.62 5.52
N ASP A 237 2.42 20.75 4.85
CA ASP A 237 1.27 21.64 4.99
C ASP A 237 -0.08 20.93 4.77
N LEU A 238 -0.12 19.94 3.88
CA LEU A 238 -1.33 19.19 3.55
C LEU A 238 -1.82 18.30 4.70
N MET A 239 -0.90 17.68 5.43
CA MET A 239 -1.27 16.84 6.58
C MET A 239 -1.77 17.69 7.74
N GLN A 240 -1.13 18.83 8.01
CA GLN A 240 -1.53 19.74 9.09
C GLN A 240 -2.95 20.30 8.87
N HIS A 241 -3.28 20.67 7.64
CA HIS A 241 -4.59 21.25 7.31
C HIS A 241 -5.65 20.19 6.99
N GLY A 242 -5.22 18.98 6.60
CA GLY A 242 -6.12 17.90 6.22
C GLY A 242 -6.78 17.16 7.39
N GLN A 243 -6.43 17.46 8.65
CA GLN A 243 -6.95 16.79 9.83
C GLN A 243 -7.77 17.72 10.74
N ILE A 244 -8.93 17.22 11.19
CA ILE A 244 -9.84 17.91 12.11
C ILE A 244 -9.97 17.07 13.37
N PHE A 245 -9.52 17.61 14.50
CA PHE A 245 -9.68 16.96 15.80
C PHE A 245 -11.11 17.11 16.33
N LEU A 246 -11.72 16.00 16.75
CA LEU A 246 -13.05 15.94 17.35
C LEU A 246 -12.92 15.80 18.87
N TYR A 247 -13.78 16.49 19.60
CA TYR A 247 -13.74 16.59 21.07
C TYR A 247 -15.09 16.23 21.68
N ALA A 248 -15.55 14.99 21.49
CA ALA A 248 -16.87 14.56 21.95
C ALA A 248 -17.02 14.64 23.49
N ASN A 249 -15.91 14.55 24.23
CA ASN A 249 -15.87 14.65 25.69
C ASN A 249 -15.66 16.09 26.20
N GLY A 250 -15.72 17.10 25.32
CA GLY A 250 -15.52 18.51 25.66
C GLY A 250 -14.20 19.07 25.13
N LYS A 251 -14.20 20.36 24.76
CA LYS A 251 -13.07 21.03 24.06
C LYS A 251 -11.78 21.13 24.87
N ASP A 252 -11.88 21.09 26.19
CA ASP A 252 -10.72 21.15 27.10
C ASP A 252 -10.11 19.77 27.39
N GLN A 253 -10.70 18.70 26.83
CA GLN A 253 -10.19 17.34 26.94
C GLN A 253 -9.31 16.97 25.74
N THR A 254 -8.62 15.83 25.81
CA THR A 254 -7.94 15.27 24.64
C THR A 254 -8.95 14.96 23.53
N PRO A 255 -8.57 15.12 22.25
CA PRO A 255 -9.42 14.69 21.14
C PRO A 255 -9.89 13.25 21.31
N THR A 256 -11.13 12.97 20.94
CA THR A 256 -11.70 11.62 20.92
C THR A 256 -11.46 10.94 19.58
N ALA A 257 -11.42 11.72 18.50
CA ALA A 257 -11.21 11.23 17.15
C ALA A 257 -10.55 12.28 16.24
N ILE A 258 -10.02 11.82 15.10
CA ILE A 258 -9.53 12.65 14.00
C ILE A 258 -10.45 12.42 12.81
N ASN A 259 -10.91 13.48 12.16
CA ASN A 259 -11.56 13.40 10.86
C ASN A 259 -10.65 13.97 9.78
N PHE A 260 -10.80 13.53 8.54
CA PHE A 260 -10.14 14.18 7.42
C PHE A 260 -11.01 15.30 6.85
N GLU A 261 -10.38 16.42 6.50
CA GLU A 261 -11.04 17.52 5.81
C GLU A 261 -11.33 17.12 4.36
N THR A 262 -12.60 17.17 3.97
CA THR A 262 -13.07 16.69 2.66
C THR A 262 -12.38 17.38 1.48
N SER A 263 -12.11 18.69 1.58
CA SER A 263 -11.41 19.46 0.54
C SER A 263 -9.97 18.99 0.31
N SER A 264 -9.35 18.41 1.34
CA SER A 264 -7.94 18.00 1.34
C SER A 264 -7.76 16.51 0.99
N LEU A 265 -8.81 15.68 1.08
CA LEU A 265 -8.76 14.24 0.82
C LEU A 265 -8.13 13.88 -0.53
N LYS A 266 -8.52 14.60 -1.59
CA LYS A 266 -8.03 14.34 -2.94
C LYS A 266 -6.51 14.48 -3.03
N ASP A 267 -5.98 15.58 -2.52
CA ASP A 267 -4.55 15.87 -2.63
C ASP A 267 -3.74 15.07 -1.61
N LEU A 268 -4.31 14.75 -0.44
CA LEU A 268 -3.63 14.05 0.63
C LEU A 268 -3.56 12.52 0.41
N LEU A 269 -4.69 11.88 0.10
CA LEU A 269 -4.80 10.41 0.08
C LEU A 269 -4.99 9.82 -1.32
N PHE A 270 -5.44 10.62 -2.28
CA PHE A 270 -5.99 10.14 -3.55
C PHE A 270 -5.44 10.88 -4.78
N ASN A 271 -4.24 11.47 -4.69
CA ASN A 271 -3.67 12.34 -5.73
C ASN A 271 -3.36 11.59 -7.04
N GLN A 272 -3.41 10.26 -7.05
CA GLN A 272 -3.25 9.41 -8.24
C GLN A 272 -4.47 8.48 -8.46
N SER A 273 -5.51 8.61 -7.64
CA SER A 273 -6.65 7.71 -7.65
C SER A 273 -7.76 8.19 -8.61
N PRO A 274 -8.54 7.27 -9.21
CA PRO A 274 -9.65 7.65 -10.06
C PRO A 274 -10.76 8.38 -9.30
N THR A 275 -11.40 9.38 -9.93
CA THR A 275 -12.47 10.20 -9.32
C THR A 275 -13.62 9.38 -8.73
N LYS A 276 -13.98 8.26 -9.36
CA LYS A 276 -15.04 7.37 -8.85
C LYS A 276 -14.70 6.76 -7.48
N ASP A 277 -13.43 6.50 -7.21
CA ASP A 277 -12.98 5.94 -5.94
C ASP A 277 -12.87 7.04 -4.87
N ILE A 278 -12.57 8.28 -5.29
CA ILE A 278 -12.66 9.46 -4.43
C ILE A 278 -14.11 9.71 -3.99
N ALA A 279 -15.07 9.61 -4.91
CA ALA A 279 -16.49 9.75 -4.60
C ALA A 279 -17.01 8.63 -3.66
N LEU A 280 -16.48 7.40 -3.81
CA LEU A 280 -16.76 6.33 -2.84
C LEU A 280 -16.17 6.68 -1.47
N ALA A 281 -14.93 7.14 -1.41
CA ALA A 281 -14.26 7.49 -0.17
C ALA A 281 -14.96 8.63 0.57
N SER A 282 -15.40 9.69 -0.15
CA SER A 282 -16.03 10.85 0.47
C SER A 282 -17.31 10.53 1.26
N VAL A 283 -18.02 9.46 0.88
CA VAL A 283 -19.24 9.00 1.58
C VAL A 283 -19.01 7.82 2.53
N SER A 284 -17.85 7.18 2.47
CA SER A 284 -17.56 5.94 3.21
C SER A 284 -16.54 6.12 4.33
N MET A 285 -15.74 7.18 4.28
CA MET A 285 -14.74 7.45 5.32
C MET A 285 -15.42 7.85 6.64
N ARG A 286 -14.79 7.44 7.74
CA ARG A 286 -15.28 7.70 9.11
C ARG A 286 -14.17 8.32 9.96
N PRO A 287 -14.50 8.95 11.09
CA PRO A 287 -13.47 9.41 12.02
C PRO A 287 -12.57 8.27 12.51
N ILE A 288 -11.30 8.60 12.76
CA ILE A 288 -10.25 7.73 13.31
C ILE A 288 -10.25 7.89 14.83
N PRO A 289 -10.24 6.81 15.63
CA PRO A 289 -10.16 6.94 17.08
C PRO A 289 -8.78 7.47 17.50
N PHE A 290 -8.75 8.51 18.34
CA PHE A 290 -7.50 9.20 18.66
C PHE A 290 -6.65 8.44 19.70
N ALA A 291 -7.28 7.86 20.71
CA ALA A 291 -6.57 7.19 21.81
C ALA A 291 -5.62 6.05 21.34
N PRO A 292 -6.01 5.16 20.40
CA PRO A 292 -5.11 4.14 19.84
C PRO A 292 -3.81 4.70 19.21
N VAL A 293 -3.86 5.92 18.65
CA VAL A 293 -2.72 6.55 17.96
C VAL A 293 -1.66 7.01 18.97
N LEU A 294 -2.08 7.32 20.21
CA LEU A 294 -1.22 7.74 21.32
C LEU A 294 -0.63 6.56 22.12
N GLU A 295 -1.10 5.34 21.88
CA GLU A 295 -0.64 4.18 22.61
C GLU A 295 0.75 3.73 22.19
N LYS A 296 1.53 3.34 23.20
CA LYS A 296 2.87 2.81 23.01
C LYS A 296 2.77 1.31 22.76
N LEU A 297 3.27 0.85 21.62
CA LEU A 297 3.35 -0.58 21.34
C LEU A 297 4.42 -1.25 22.22
N VAL A 298 4.10 -2.42 22.76
CA VAL A 298 5.04 -3.32 23.42
C VAL A 298 5.27 -4.49 22.47
N LEU A 299 6.46 -4.56 21.89
CA LEU A 299 6.83 -5.56 20.87
C LEU A 299 8.08 -6.31 21.32
N THR A 300 8.11 -7.62 21.08
CA THR A 300 9.22 -8.49 21.46
C THR A 300 9.87 -9.14 20.24
N GLU A 301 11.14 -9.54 20.37
CA GLU A 301 11.84 -10.26 19.30
C GLU A 301 11.25 -11.66 19.06
N ASP A 302 10.79 -12.32 20.13
CA ASP A 302 10.24 -13.68 20.06
C ASP A 302 8.86 -13.72 19.37
N ASN A 303 8.07 -12.65 19.47
CA ASN A 303 6.75 -12.55 18.84
C ASN A 303 6.78 -11.66 17.59
N TYR A 304 6.60 -10.34 17.72
CA TYR A 304 6.62 -9.42 16.58
C TYR A 304 7.89 -9.56 15.71
N GLY A 305 9.05 -9.72 16.34
CA GLY A 305 10.34 -9.86 15.66
C GLY A 305 10.47 -11.16 14.85
N SER A 306 9.83 -12.24 15.29
CA SER A 306 9.92 -13.56 14.65
C SER A 306 9.05 -13.69 13.39
N VAL A 307 8.02 -12.86 13.26
CA VAL A 307 7.17 -12.81 12.07
C VAL A 307 7.93 -12.17 10.90
N ARG A 308 7.84 -12.79 9.73
CA ARG A 308 8.44 -12.28 8.49
C ARG A 308 7.72 -11.03 8.01
N ARG A 309 8.41 -9.90 7.99
CA ARG A 309 7.87 -8.60 7.60
C ARG A 309 8.29 -8.23 6.18
N PHE A 310 7.36 -7.70 5.41
CA PHE A 310 7.58 -7.14 4.08
C PHE A 310 7.01 -5.74 4.05
N TYR A 311 7.64 -4.84 3.31
CA TYR A 311 7.16 -3.47 3.18
C TYR A 311 6.89 -3.15 1.71
N ILE A 312 5.82 -2.42 1.43
CA ILE A 312 5.47 -1.93 0.09
C ILE A 312 5.38 -0.41 0.16
N GLU A 313 6.32 0.26 -0.50
CA GLU A 313 6.39 1.71 -0.59
C GLU A 313 5.50 2.27 -1.71
N THR A 314 4.94 3.44 -1.48
CA THR A 314 4.15 4.25 -2.43
C THR A 314 4.93 5.53 -2.74
N THR A 315 5.17 5.84 -4.02
CA THR A 315 6.13 6.91 -4.38
C THR A 315 5.53 8.31 -4.44
N GLU A 316 4.22 8.44 -4.65
CA GLU A 316 3.50 9.72 -4.74
C GLU A 316 2.64 9.94 -3.49
N ASP A 317 3.06 9.39 -2.36
CA ASP A 317 2.33 9.42 -1.11
C ASP A 317 2.51 10.77 -0.41
N ASN A 318 1.43 11.53 -0.31
CA ASN A 318 1.41 12.82 0.37
C ASN A 318 1.03 12.70 1.86
N ALA A 319 0.51 11.57 2.31
CA ALA A 319 0.11 11.35 3.70
C ALA A 319 1.24 10.75 4.52
N LEU A 320 1.95 9.78 3.95
CA LEU A 320 3.14 9.16 4.50
C LEU A 320 4.27 9.27 3.48
N PRO A 321 5.01 10.40 3.44
CA PRO A 321 6.03 10.66 2.42
C PRO A 321 7.05 9.53 2.30
N LEU A 322 7.55 9.30 1.07
CA LEU A 322 8.48 8.21 0.78
C LEU A 322 9.74 8.25 1.66
N SER A 323 10.25 9.44 2.02
CA SER A 323 11.36 9.62 2.95
C SER A 323 11.09 9.00 4.32
N LEU A 324 9.90 9.23 4.86
CA LEU A 324 9.46 8.69 6.13
C LEU A 324 9.26 7.17 6.06
N GLN A 325 8.69 6.66 4.95
CA GLN A 325 8.58 5.22 4.71
C GLN A 325 9.96 4.54 4.70
N GLN A 326 10.96 5.15 4.05
CA GLN A 326 12.33 4.67 3.99
C GLN A 326 13.01 4.70 5.36
N SER A 327 12.87 5.81 6.11
CA SER A 327 13.40 5.94 7.47
C SER A 327 12.85 4.85 8.42
N MET A 328 11.56 4.52 8.30
CA MET A 328 10.98 3.39 9.05
C MET A 328 11.61 2.06 8.66
N CYS A 329 11.79 1.79 7.37
CA CYS A 329 12.44 0.57 6.89
C CYS A 329 13.93 0.49 7.30
N GLU A 330 14.64 1.61 7.35
CA GLU A 330 16.05 1.65 7.77
C GLU A 330 16.19 1.39 9.28
N THR A 331 15.30 1.97 10.08
CA THR A 331 15.37 1.83 11.54
C THR A 331 14.74 0.54 12.06
N ASN A 332 13.83 -0.08 11.30
CA ASN A 332 13.17 -1.34 11.62
C ASN A 332 13.15 -2.28 10.39
N PRO A 333 14.29 -2.89 10.00
CA PRO A 333 14.41 -3.58 8.72
C PRO A 333 13.39 -4.71 8.50
N PRO A 334 12.61 -4.67 7.40
CA PRO A 334 11.82 -5.80 6.95
C PRO A 334 12.70 -6.79 6.16
N GLU A 335 12.19 -7.98 5.87
CA GLU A 335 12.89 -8.97 5.04
C GLU A 335 13.11 -8.49 3.62
N LYS A 336 12.12 -7.79 3.04
CA LYS A 336 12.21 -7.21 1.69
C LYS A 336 11.28 -6.00 1.57
N VAL A 337 11.75 -5.00 0.81
CA VAL A 337 10.99 -3.80 0.45
C VAL A 337 10.63 -3.86 -1.04
N PHE A 338 9.38 -3.54 -1.34
CA PHE A 338 8.82 -3.40 -2.69
C PHE A 338 8.40 -1.95 -2.90
N ARG A 339 8.29 -1.52 -4.16
CA ARG A 339 7.95 -0.14 -4.49
C ARG A 339 6.91 -0.05 -5.60
N LEU A 340 5.80 0.63 -5.34
CA LEU A 340 4.73 0.93 -6.28
C LEU A 340 4.92 2.34 -6.84
N LYS A 341 5.59 2.42 -7.99
CA LYS A 341 5.83 3.70 -8.68
C LYS A 341 4.52 4.32 -9.16
N GLY A 342 4.36 5.63 -8.95
CA GLY A 342 3.19 6.39 -9.33
C GLY A 342 1.95 6.08 -8.48
N SER A 343 2.12 5.40 -7.34
CA SER A 343 1.04 5.15 -6.39
C SER A 343 0.97 6.29 -5.39
N ASP A 344 -0.24 6.78 -5.17
CA ASP A 344 -0.57 7.60 -4.00
C ASP A 344 -0.62 6.75 -2.72
N HIS A 345 -1.06 7.36 -1.63
CA HIS A 345 -1.31 6.72 -0.35
C HIS A 345 -2.35 5.59 -0.41
N SER A 346 -3.18 5.53 -1.47
CA SER A 346 -4.27 4.59 -1.65
C SER A 346 -4.00 3.62 -2.82
N PRO A 347 -2.96 2.77 -2.74
CA PRO A 347 -2.54 1.86 -3.82
C PRO A 347 -3.63 0.89 -4.27
N PHE A 348 -4.57 0.55 -3.39
CA PHE A 348 -5.76 -0.25 -3.72
C PHE A 348 -6.71 0.47 -4.71
N PHE A 349 -6.59 1.79 -4.89
CA PHE A 349 -7.32 2.56 -5.89
C PHE A 349 -6.46 3.01 -7.06
N SER A 350 -5.29 3.61 -6.80
CA SER A 350 -4.42 4.18 -7.82
C SER A 350 -3.63 3.13 -8.61
N LYS A 351 -3.20 2.04 -7.96
CA LYS A 351 -2.37 0.98 -8.56
C LYS A 351 -2.80 -0.46 -8.21
N PRO A 352 -4.10 -0.83 -8.31
CA PRO A 352 -4.59 -2.12 -7.82
C PRO A 352 -3.93 -3.33 -8.48
N GLN A 353 -3.64 -3.28 -9.79
CA GLN A 353 -2.99 -4.41 -10.49
C GLN A 353 -1.52 -4.57 -10.08
N ALA A 354 -0.81 -3.46 -9.85
CA ALA A 354 0.58 -3.52 -9.41
C ALA A 354 0.67 -4.00 -7.96
N LEU A 355 -0.22 -3.51 -7.09
CA LEU A 355 -0.36 -4.00 -5.72
C LEU A 355 -0.65 -5.51 -5.70
N HIS A 356 -1.64 -5.98 -6.46
CA HIS A 356 -1.95 -7.39 -6.59
C HIS A 356 -0.72 -8.23 -6.98
N LYS A 357 0.02 -7.82 -8.02
CA LYS A 357 1.23 -8.52 -8.47
C LYS A 357 2.29 -8.65 -7.37
N VAL A 358 2.47 -7.59 -6.57
CA VAL A 358 3.40 -7.58 -5.43
C VAL A 358 2.92 -8.49 -4.32
N LEU A 359 1.63 -8.48 -3.97
CA LEU A 359 1.08 -9.37 -2.94
C LEU A 359 1.22 -10.84 -3.32
N VAL A 360 0.94 -11.20 -4.57
CA VAL A 360 1.16 -12.56 -5.09
C VAL A 360 2.65 -12.93 -5.07
N GLU A 361 3.54 -11.98 -5.39
CA GLU A 361 4.98 -12.20 -5.27
C GLU A 361 5.40 -12.50 -3.83
N ILE A 362 4.95 -11.68 -2.87
CA ILE A 362 5.26 -11.86 -1.45
C ILE A 362 4.75 -13.21 -0.95
N ALA A 363 3.50 -13.58 -1.30
CA ALA A 363 2.92 -14.86 -0.94
C ALA A 363 3.81 -16.03 -1.38
N SER A 364 4.37 -15.93 -2.59
CA SER A 364 5.23 -16.93 -3.23
C SER A 364 6.65 -17.00 -2.67
N ILE A 365 7.06 -16.09 -1.78
CA ILE A 365 8.41 -16.15 -1.18
C ILE A 365 8.47 -17.31 -0.19
N PRO A 366 9.38 -18.29 -0.38
CA PRO A 366 9.48 -19.46 0.47
C PRO A 366 9.90 -19.09 1.89
N PRO A 367 9.60 -19.92 2.92
CA PRO A 367 10.12 -19.76 4.27
C PRO A 367 11.66 -19.73 4.27
N LYS A 368 12.26 -19.00 5.21
CA LYS A 368 13.71 -19.10 5.45
C LYS A 368 14.03 -20.53 5.86
N GLN A 369 14.78 -21.25 5.03
CA GLN A 369 15.36 -22.53 5.45
C GLN A 369 16.38 -22.22 6.55
N ASN A 370 16.07 -22.59 7.79
CA ASN A 370 17.09 -22.63 8.83
C ASN A 370 18.10 -23.69 8.40
N LEU A 371 19.26 -23.26 7.90
CA LEU A 371 20.46 -24.08 7.84
C LEU A 371 20.84 -24.43 9.28
N LYS A 372 20.15 -25.43 9.85
CA LYS A 372 20.74 -26.21 10.93
C LYS A 372 21.95 -26.87 10.28
N THR A 373 23.13 -26.33 10.54
CA THR A 373 24.37 -27.07 10.36
C THR A 373 24.27 -28.30 11.25
N ASN A 374 23.76 -29.40 10.69
CA ASN A 374 23.99 -30.72 11.22
C ASN A 374 25.49 -31.00 11.03
N HIS A 375 26.32 -30.41 11.87
CA HIS A 375 27.62 -30.96 12.17
C HIS A 375 27.36 -32.18 13.05
N ASP A 376 27.14 -33.31 12.39
CA ASP A 376 27.34 -34.62 13.01
C ASP A 376 28.86 -34.80 13.19
N PRO A 377 29.40 -34.89 14.43
CA PRO A 377 30.83 -35.07 14.65
C PRO A 377 31.31 -36.51 14.38
N SER A 378 30.46 -37.40 13.85
CA SER A 378 30.73 -38.84 13.80
C SER A 378 31.05 -39.40 12.41
N MET A 379 31.80 -38.67 11.58
CA MET A 379 32.46 -39.30 10.41
C MET A 379 33.86 -38.74 10.17
N TYR A 380 34.79 -39.08 11.05
CA TYR A 380 36.20 -39.19 10.65
C TYR A 380 36.82 -40.43 11.29
N PHE A 381 36.81 -41.54 10.55
CA PHE A 381 37.86 -42.53 10.67
C PHE A 381 38.22 -43.11 9.31
N SER A 382 39.53 -43.08 9.05
CA SER A 382 40.30 -43.92 8.13
C SER A 382 40.15 -43.66 6.62
N SER A 383 41.19 -43.06 6.03
CA SER A 383 42.14 -43.87 5.25
C SER A 383 43.38 -43.08 4.81
N HIS A 384 44.54 -43.62 5.22
CA HIS A 384 45.80 -43.77 4.47
C HIS A 384 46.66 -42.56 4.11
N CYS A 385 47.84 -42.60 4.72
CA CYS A 385 49.09 -41.92 4.41
C CYS A 385 49.62 -42.32 3.02
N SER A 386 50.04 -41.35 2.21
CA SER A 386 51.15 -41.49 1.26
C SER A 386 51.71 -40.12 0.87
N SER A 387 53.02 -40.00 1.04
CA SER A 387 53.85 -38.82 0.83
C SER A 387 53.94 -38.39 -0.64
N SER A 388 53.98 -37.08 -0.90
CA SER A 388 54.68 -36.48 -2.04
C SER A 388 54.86 -34.98 -1.79
N MET A 389 56.13 -34.56 -1.72
CA MET A 389 56.56 -33.16 -1.79
C MET A 389 56.35 -32.65 -3.22
N MET A 390 55.85 -31.41 -3.39
CA MET A 390 56.38 -30.42 -4.35
C MET A 390 55.73 -29.03 -4.17
N SER A 391 56.55 -28.08 -3.73
CA SER A 391 56.68 -26.67 -4.13
C SER A 391 55.61 -26.04 -5.08
N SER A 392 54.93 -24.98 -4.64
CA SER A 392 55.27 -23.57 -4.98
C SER A 392 54.09 -22.58 -4.85
N SER A 393 54.40 -21.40 -4.29
CA SER A 393 53.89 -20.05 -4.58
C SER A 393 52.38 -19.75 -4.63
N SER A 394 51.91 -18.95 -3.68
CA SER A 394 51.30 -17.63 -3.98
C SER A 394 50.99 -16.83 -2.69
N SER A 395 52.02 -16.21 -2.14
CA SER A 395 51.92 -15.20 -1.07
C SER A 395 51.87 -13.81 -1.70
N HIS A 396 50.69 -13.29 -2.06
CA HIS A 396 50.59 -11.90 -2.52
C HIS A 396 49.30 -11.13 -2.16
N LYS A 397 48.51 -11.59 -1.17
CA LYS A 397 47.33 -10.83 -0.69
C LYS A 397 47.35 -10.45 0.80
N LEU A 398 48.37 -10.86 1.57
CA LEU A 398 48.42 -10.63 3.02
C LEU A 398 49.25 -9.40 3.46
N ILE A 399 49.91 -8.70 2.53
CA ILE A 399 50.77 -7.54 2.84
C ILE A 399 50.00 -6.20 2.74
N TRP A 400 48.88 -6.14 2.00
CA TRP A 400 48.05 -4.94 1.91
C TRP A 400 47.15 -4.72 3.14
N PHE A 401 46.74 -5.79 3.82
CA PHE A 401 45.85 -5.70 4.99
C PHE A 401 46.57 -5.18 6.25
N ARG A 402 47.88 -5.40 6.38
CA ARG A 402 48.67 -4.95 7.54
C ARG A 402 49.12 -3.48 7.47
N LYS A 403 49.19 -2.86 6.28
CA LYS A 403 49.56 -1.44 6.15
C LYS A 403 48.38 -0.47 6.32
N ALA A 404 47.15 -0.88 5.98
CA ALA A 404 45.97 -0.06 6.18
C ALA A 404 45.55 0.03 7.67
N LEU A 405 45.72 -1.06 8.43
CA LEU A 405 45.34 -1.14 9.84
C LEU A 405 46.24 -0.29 10.77
N MET A 406 47.50 -0.03 10.40
CA MET A 406 48.42 0.82 11.16
C MET A 406 48.23 2.32 10.91
N SER A 407 47.61 2.73 9.79
CA SER A 407 47.30 4.15 9.55
C SER A 407 46.01 4.61 10.25
N PHE A 408 45.06 3.69 10.47
CA PHE A 408 43.79 4.02 11.12
C PHE A 408 43.95 4.24 12.64
N ILE A 409 44.84 3.50 13.30
CA ILE A 409 45.10 3.61 14.74
C ILE A 409 45.83 4.92 15.10
N PHE A 410 46.63 5.49 14.17
CA PHE A 410 47.36 6.74 14.42
C PHE A 410 46.47 7.99 14.33
N VAL A 411 45.43 7.95 13.48
CA VAL A 411 44.48 9.07 13.32
C VAL A 411 43.48 9.13 14.47
N THR A 412 43.07 7.98 15.03
CA THR A 412 42.16 7.93 16.19
C THR A 412 42.80 8.40 17.50
N SER A 413 44.13 8.32 17.64
CA SER A 413 44.83 8.77 18.85
C SER A 413 45.09 10.29 18.88
N LEU A 414 45.14 10.96 17.72
CA LEU A 414 45.33 12.41 17.64
C LEU A 414 44.03 13.21 17.87
N LEU A 415 42.88 12.68 17.47
CA LEU A 415 41.58 13.36 17.64
C LEU A 415 41.05 13.28 19.08
N TYR A 416 41.46 12.26 19.85
CA TYR A 416 41.07 12.11 21.26
C TYR A 416 41.75 13.12 22.21
N LYS A 417 42.83 13.79 21.77
CA LYS A 417 43.56 14.81 22.54
C LYS A 417 43.13 16.26 22.29
N CYS A 418 42.21 16.51 21.35
CA CYS A 418 41.68 17.86 21.09
C CYS A 418 40.29 18.13 21.69
N PHE A 419 39.59 17.12 22.23
CA PHE A 419 38.22 17.29 22.75
C PHE A 419 38.10 17.35 24.28
N TYR A 420 39.21 17.22 25.01
CA TYR A 420 39.27 17.42 26.46
C TYR A 420 40.53 18.23 26.83
N SER A 421 40.45 19.55 26.66
CA SER A 421 41.20 20.53 27.44
C SER A 421 40.49 21.87 27.46
#